data_AF-A0A1H5YWD6-F1
#
_entry.id   AF-A0A1H5YWD6-F1
#
_cell.length_a   1.000
_cell.length_b   1.000
_cell.length_c   1.000
_cell.angle_alpha   90.00
_cell.angle_beta   90.00
_cell.angle_gamma   90.00
#
_symmetry.space_group_name_H-M   'P 1'
#
loop_
_entity.id
_entity.type
_entity.pdbx_description
1 polymer ?
#
loop_
_entity_poly.entity_id
_entity_poly.type
_entity_poly.pdbx_seq_one_letter_code
_entity_poly.pdbx_strand_id
1 'polypeptide(L)'
;MRDRTELKTHPVAWVNLTEHYIASLMDALAGHGVRISAAWLDPIDPRDATIVLQRPGGQTEAVVWDEETGLRAGRFVTGRQGERTELAGAAYLGGGLLPEPQDAARRFLLGAREPRVVHRLHTDVRDGFDDHLRDRH
;
A
#
# COMPACT_ATOMS: atom_id res chain seq x y z
N MET A 1 -14.62 -1.22 -21.75
CA MET A 1 -13.54 -0.41 -21.14
C MET A 1 -13.65 -0.63 -19.63
N ARG A 2 -12.72 -1.36 -19.00
CA ARG A 2 -12.74 -1.48 -17.53
C ARG A 2 -12.26 -0.14 -16.99
N ASP A 3 -13.09 0.49 -16.19
CA ASP A 3 -12.76 1.73 -15.48
C ASP A 3 -11.58 1.43 -14.55
N ARG A 4 -10.38 1.94 -14.89
CA ARG A 4 -9.17 1.68 -14.10
C ARG A 4 -9.18 2.70 -12.96
N THR A 5 -9.24 2.22 -11.72
CA THR A 5 -9.17 3.10 -10.55
C THR A 5 -7.88 3.92 -10.59
N GLU A 6 -8.02 5.24 -10.52
CA GLU A 6 -6.91 6.18 -10.45
C GLU A 6 -6.32 6.21 -9.03
N LEU A 7 -4.98 6.28 -8.96
CA LEU A 7 -4.26 6.49 -7.71
C LEU A 7 -4.25 8.00 -7.39
N LYS A 8 -4.84 8.39 -6.27
CA LYS A 8 -4.85 9.80 -5.85
C LYS A 8 -3.51 10.18 -5.24
N THR A 9 -2.84 11.16 -5.83
CA THR A 9 -1.57 11.71 -5.35
C THR A 9 -1.78 12.72 -4.23
N HIS A 10 -0.75 12.89 -3.41
CA HIS A 10 -0.68 13.90 -2.36
C HIS A 10 -0.28 15.28 -2.92
N PRO A 11 -0.69 16.41 -2.30
CA PRO A 11 -0.21 17.75 -2.68
C PRO A 11 1.29 17.96 -2.48
N VAL A 12 1.90 17.25 -1.52
CA VAL A 12 3.35 17.29 -1.26
C VAL A 12 4.06 16.24 -2.12
N ALA A 13 4.88 16.69 -3.07
CA ALA A 13 5.56 15.84 -4.05
C ALA A 13 6.41 14.73 -3.44
N TRP A 14 7.01 14.95 -2.27
CA TRP A 14 7.81 13.95 -1.56
C TRP A 14 7.02 12.69 -1.18
N VAL A 15 5.72 12.83 -0.88
CA VAL A 15 4.83 11.68 -0.60
C VAL A 15 4.60 10.85 -1.85
N ASN A 16 4.61 11.47 -3.03
CA ASN A 16 4.35 10.81 -4.31
C ASN A 16 5.55 10.01 -4.83
N LEU A 17 6.70 9.99 -4.15
CA LEU A 17 7.84 9.15 -4.56
C LEU A 17 7.49 7.64 -4.61
N THR A 18 6.43 7.23 -3.92
CA THR A 18 5.95 5.83 -3.91
C THR A 18 4.92 5.54 -4.99
N GLU A 19 4.51 6.52 -5.79
CA GLU A 19 3.44 6.40 -6.78
C GLU A 19 3.64 5.22 -7.73
N HIS A 20 4.85 5.08 -8.30
CA HIS A 20 5.17 3.99 -9.22
C HIS A 20 5.07 2.61 -8.56
N TYR A 21 5.55 2.49 -7.32
CA TYR A 21 5.45 1.24 -6.56
C TYR A 21 3.99 0.88 -6.27
N ILE A 22 3.20 1.84 -5.80
CA ILE A 22 1.78 1.62 -5.46
C ILE A 22 0.97 1.33 -6.72
N ALA A 23 1.20 2.02 -7.83
CA ALA A 23 0.58 1.73 -9.12
C ALA A 23 0.92 0.31 -9.61
N SER A 24 2.18 -0.13 -9.46
CA SER A 24 2.59 -1.49 -9.82
C SER A 24 1.92 -2.55 -8.92
N LEU A 25 1.75 -2.27 -7.63
CA LEU A 25 1.00 -3.12 -6.71
C LEU A 25 -0.49 -3.20 -7.07
N MET A 26 -1.10 -2.09 -7.48
CA MET A 26 -2.47 -2.06 -8.01
C MET A 26 -2.60 -2.94 -9.26
N ASP A 27 -1.68 -2.81 -10.21
CA ASP A 27 -1.67 -3.63 -11.42
C ASP A 27 -1.48 -5.12 -11.11
N ALA A 28 -0.60 -5.47 -10.15
CA ALA A 28 -0.42 -6.84 -9.70
C ALA A 28 -1.71 -7.41 -9.08
N LEU A 29 -2.34 -6.69 -8.13
CA LEU A 29 -3.60 -7.11 -7.52
C LEU A 29 -4.72 -7.28 -8.56
N ALA A 30 -4.85 -6.33 -9.48
CA ALA A 30 -5.82 -6.40 -10.58
C ALA A 30 -5.56 -7.59 -11.53
N GLY A 31 -4.28 -7.90 -11.78
CA GLY A 31 -3.86 -9.07 -12.57
C GLY A 31 -4.31 -10.40 -11.97
N HIS A 32 -4.48 -10.47 -10.65
CA HIS A 32 -5.07 -11.62 -9.94
C HIS A 32 -6.60 -11.55 -9.78
N GLY A 33 -7.25 -10.64 -10.50
CA GLY A 33 -8.72 -10.51 -10.50
C GLY A 33 -9.28 -9.76 -9.28
N VAL A 34 -8.42 -9.11 -8.48
CA VAL A 34 -8.89 -8.29 -7.36
C VAL A 34 -9.47 -6.97 -7.90
N ARG A 35 -10.70 -6.64 -7.49
CA ARG A 35 -11.31 -5.36 -7.86
C ARG A 35 -10.85 -4.28 -6.90
N ILE A 36 -10.20 -3.25 -7.43
CA ILE A 36 -9.83 -2.04 -6.68
C ILE A 36 -11.00 -1.07 -6.75
N SER A 37 -11.38 -0.46 -5.63
CA SER A 37 -12.45 0.54 -5.55
C SER A 37 -11.93 1.95 -5.29
N ALA A 38 -10.79 2.08 -4.62
CA ALA A 38 -10.14 3.36 -4.37
C ALA A 38 -8.64 3.15 -4.06
N ALA A 39 -7.80 4.14 -4.36
CA ALA A 39 -6.42 4.17 -3.91
C ALA A 39 -5.93 5.62 -3.69
N TRP A 40 -5.07 5.84 -2.70
CA TRP A 40 -4.48 7.15 -2.41
C TRP A 40 -3.11 7.06 -1.71
N LEU A 41 -2.28 8.09 -1.87
CA LEU A 41 -0.99 8.31 -1.22
C LEU A 41 -1.15 9.36 -0.10
N ASP A 42 -1.54 8.94 1.10
CA ASP A 42 -1.83 9.81 2.25
C ASP A 42 -2.09 8.93 3.49
N PRO A 43 -1.61 9.27 4.71
CA PRO A 43 -0.87 10.47 5.13
C PRO A 43 0.65 10.48 5.02
N ILE A 44 1.25 11.62 5.37
CA ILE A 44 2.68 11.97 5.20
C ILE A 44 3.61 11.51 6.35
N ASP A 45 3.12 11.38 7.59
CA ASP A 45 3.97 11.12 8.77
C ASP A 45 3.46 9.91 9.59
N PRO A 46 3.92 8.68 9.32
CA PRO A 46 4.75 8.26 8.19
C PRO A 46 3.99 8.31 6.85
N ARG A 47 4.73 8.33 5.73
CA ARG A 47 4.17 8.19 4.38
C ARG A 47 3.43 6.86 4.30
N ASP A 48 2.25 6.93 3.72
CA ASP A 48 1.31 5.82 3.67
C ASP A 48 0.55 5.83 2.36
N ALA A 49 0.18 4.65 1.92
CA ALA A 49 -0.65 4.45 0.76
C ALA A 49 -1.69 3.38 1.06
N THR A 50 -2.92 3.63 0.65
CA THR A 50 -4.03 2.69 0.83
C THR A 50 -4.60 2.29 -0.51
N ILE A 51 -4.85 0.99 -0.68
CA ILE A 51 -5.58 0.41 -1.81
C ILE A 51 -6.78 -0.33 -1.23
N VAL A 52 -7.99 0.17 -1.52
CA VAL A 52 -9.26 -0.42 -1.07
C VAL A 52 -9.76 -1.41 -2.11
N LEU A 53 -10.13 -2.60 -1.65
CA LEU A 53 -10.44 -3.77 -2.45
C LEU A 53 -11.87 -4.23 -2.20
N GLN A 54 -12.55 -4.64 -3.27
CA GLN A 54 -13.86 -5.28 -3.20
C GLN A 54 -13.76 -6.74 -3.63
N ARG A 55 -14.14 -7.66 -2.75
CA ARG A 55 -14.37 -9.06 -3.14
C ARG A 55 -15.84 -9.25 -3.54
N PRO A 56 -16.13 -9.99 -4.63
CA PRO A 56 -17.50 -10.35 -4.97
C PRO A 56 -18.20 -11.05 -3.79
N GLY A 57 -19.32 -10.50 -3.32
CA GLY A 57 -20.09 -11.06 -2.19
C GLY A 57 -19.40 -11.00 -0.83
N GLY A 58 -18.28 -10.29 -0.71
CA GLY A 58 -17.46 -10.22 0.50
C GLY A 58 -17.42 -8.84 1.15
N GLN A 59 -16.72 -8.75 2.27
CA GLN A 59 -16.43 -7.49 2.95
C GLN A 59 -15.34 -6.71 2.21
N THR A 60 -15.36 -5.38 2.35
CA THR A 60 -14.31 -4.49 1.85
C THR A 60 -13.02 -4.74 2.64
N GLU A 61 -11.94 -5.00 1.92
CA GLU A 61 -10.59 -5.13 2.47
C GLU A 61 -9.76 -3.94 2.01
N ALA A 62 -8.63 -3.71 2.68
CA ALA A 62 -7.62 -2.80 2.17
C ALA A 62 -6.23 -3.35 2.40
N VAL A 63 -5.34 -3.04 1.46
CA VAL A 63 -3.89 -3.18 1.59
C VAL A 63 -3.35 -1.78 1.88
N VAL A 64 -2.60 -1.66 2.97
CA VAL A 64 -1.98 -0.43 3.41
C VAL A 64 -0.48 -0.64 3.42
N TRP A 65 0.23 0.29 2.79
CA TRP A 65 1.68 0.41 2.86
C TRP A 65 2.03 1.59 3.76
N ASP A 66 3.00 1.46 4.66
CA ASP A 66 3.66 2.61 5.26
C ASP A 66 5.18 2.49 5.22
N GLU A 67 5.86 3.63 5.25
CA GLU A 67 7.31 3.68 5.02
C GLU A 67 8.15 3.11 6.17
N GLU A 68 7.55 2.76 7.32
CA GLU A 68 8.27 2.20 8.44
C GLU A 68 8.15 0.67 8.50
N THR A 69 6.97 0.15 8.18
CA THR A 69 6.60 -1.25 8.44
C THR A 69 6.16 -2.03 7.22
N GLY A 70 6.11 -1.38 6.05
CA GLY A 70 5.77 -2.02 4.79
C GLY A 70 4.28 -2.34 4.67
N LEU A 71 3.96 -3.51 4.11
CA LEU A 71 2.58 -3.87 3.78
C LEU A 71 1.84 -4.55 4.93
N ARG A 72 0.63 -4.09 5.19
CA ARG A 72 -0.39 -4.78 5.98
C ARG A 72 -1.71 -4.84 5.24
N ALA A 73 -2.53 -5.83 5.56
CA ALA A 73 -3.87 -5.97 5.00
C ALA A 73 -4.88 -6.36 6.08
N GLY A 74 -6.14 -6.02 5.85
CA GLY A 74 -7.23 -6.37 6.74
C GLY A 74 -8.57 -5.86 6.23
N ARG A 75 -9.61 -6.04 7.04
CA ARG A 75 -10.93 -5.49 6.73
C ARG A 75 -10.88 -3.97 6.85
N PHE A 76 -11.29 -3.27 5.80
CA PHE A 76 -11.32 -1.81 5.77
C PHE A 76 -12.42 -1.30 6.72
N VAL A 77 -12.07 -0.40 7.64
CA VAL A 77 -13.01 0.22 8.59
C VAL A 77 -13.29 1.67 8.18
N THR A 78 -12.24 2.48 8.09
CA THR A 78 -12.30 3.88 7.66
C THR A 78 -10.97 4.30 7.03
N GLY A 79 -10.96 5.41 6.32
CA GLY A 79 -9.79 5.96 5.65
C GLY A 79 -10.18 6.73 4.39
N ARG A 80 -9.43 7.78 4.09
CA ARG A 80 -9.52 8.56 2.85
C ARG A 80 -8.26 9.40 2.72
N GLN A 81 -8.11 10.10 1.62
CA GLN A 81 -7.08 11.12 1.49
C GLN A 81 -7.17 12.12 2.67
N GLY A 82 -6.04 12.39 3.31
CA GLY A 82 -5.88 13.17 4.54
C GLY A 82 -6.06 12.39 5.84
N GLU A 83 -6.55 11.14 5.78
CA GLU A 83 -6.94 10.36 6.96
C GLU A 83 -6.31 8.97 6.95
N ARG A 84 -5.63 8.63 8.04
CA ARG A 84 -5.00 7.32 8.23
C ARG A 84 -6.03 6.20 8.11
N THR A 85 -5.70 5.17 7.35
CA THR A 85 -6.57 4.01 7.19
C THR A 85 -6.59 3.15 8.44
N GLU A 86 -7.80 2.83 8.90
CA GLU A 86 -8.03 1.86 9.97
C GLU A 86 -8.43 0.50 9.39
N LEU A 87 -7.76 -0.55 9.88
CA LEU A 87 -8.00 -1.93 9.50
C LEU A 87 -8.42 -2.75 10.71
N ALA A 88 -9.52 -3.51 10.58
CA ALA A 88 -9.88 -4.53 11.55
C ALA A 88 -9.18 -5.85 11.21
N GLY A 89 -8.52 -6.44 12.22
CA GLY A 89 -7.79 -7.69 12.05
C GLY A 89 -6.56 -7.55 11.14
N ALA A 90 -5.89 -6.39 11.18
CA ALA A 90 -4.72 -6.11 10.36
C ALA A 90 -3.63 -7.16 10.56
N ALA A 91 -3.06 -7.65 9.45
CA ALA A 91 -1.90 -8.54 9.45
C ALA A 91 -0.83 -8.00 8.51
N TYR A 92 0.44 -8.06 8.94
CA TYR A 92 1.57 -7.70 8.09
C TYR A 92 1.82 -8.81 7.08
N LEU A 93 2.09 -8.43 5.82
CA LEU A 93 2.34 -9.37 4.73
C LEU A 93 3.82 -9.81 4.67
N GLY A 94 4.70 -9.05 5.33
CA GLY A 94 6.16 -9.20 5.27
C GLY A 94 6.72 -8.88 3.89
N GLY A 95 7.93 -9.39 3.60
CA GLY A 95 8.63 -9.12 2.34
C GLY A 95 9.47 -7.84 2.34
N GLY A 96 9.63 -7.20 3.50
CA GLY A 96 10.40 -5.97 3.65
C GLY A 96 9.55 -4.73 3.40
N LEU A 97 10.23 -3.60 3.18
CA LEU A 97 9.58 -2.31 3.03
C LEU A 97 8.94 -2.13 1.64
N LEU A 98 9.62 -2.58 0.59
CA LEU A 98 9.14 -2.51 -0.81
C LEU A 98 9.26 -3.92 -1.44
N PRO A 99 8.45 -4.90 -1.01
CA PRO A 99 8.43 -6.20 -1.65
C PRO A 99 8.11 -6.08 -3.15
N GLU A 100 8.51 -7.07 -3.94
CA GLU A 100 8.13 -7.09 -5.35
C GLU A 100 6.59 -7.15 -5.47
N PRO A 101 5.93 -6.33 -6.32
CA PRO A 101 4.49 -6.23 -6.41
C PRO A 101 3.72 -7.55 -6.61
N GLN A 102 4.23 -8.47 -7.43
CA GLN A 102 3.60 -9.78 -7.64
C GLN A 102 3.74 -10.67 -6.39
N ASP A 103 4.89 -10.68 -5.72
CA ASP A 103 5.05 -11.40 -4.44
C ASP A 103 4.14 -10.82 -3.35
N ALA A 104 4.03 -9.49 -3.28
CA ALA A 104 3.12 -8.79 -2.37
C ALA A 104 1.65 -9.17 -2.62
N ALA A 105 1.19 -9.13 -3.88
CA ALA A 105 -0.15 -9.55 -4.25
C ALA A 105 -0.39 -11.02 -3.90
N ARG A 106 0.57 -11.90 -4.17
CA ARG A 106 0.50 -13.33 -3.82
C ARG A 106 0.39 -13.54 -2.31
N ARG A 107 1.21 -12.87 -1.50
CA ARG A 107 1.17 -12.92 -0.02
C ARG A 107 -0.19 -12.48 0.52
N PHE A 108 -0.74 -11.39 -0.01
CA PHE A 108 -2.08 -10.93 0.32
C PHE A 108 -3.13 -12.01 0.01
N LEU A 109 -3.12 -12.57 -1.19
CA LEU A 109 -4.09 -13.58 -1.62
C LEU A 109 -4.01 -14.89 -0.83
N LEU A 110 -2.81 -15.28 -0.41
CA LEU A 110 -2.58 -16.44 0.46
C LEU A 110 -2.90 -16.18 1.93
N GLY A 111 -3.24 -14.94 2.31
CA GLY A 111 -3.55 -14.57 3.68
C GLY A 111 -2.34 -14.61 4.60
N ALA A 112 -1.17 -14.19 4.11
CA ALA A 112 0.07 -14.13 4.88
C ALA A 112 -0.09 -13.33 6.19
N ARG A 113 0.58 -13.79 7.24
CA ARG A 113 0.57 -13.17 8.57
C ARG A 113 1.97 -13.24 9.16
N GLU A 114 2.69 -12.16 9.03
CA GLU A 114 4.06 -12.03 9.54
C GLU A 114 4.10 -11.15 10.80
N PRO A 115 5.15 -11.28 11.64
CA PRO A 115 5.41 -10.34 12.72
C PRO A 115 5.60 -8.91 12.19
N ARG A 116 5.22 -7.92 12.98
CA ARG A 116 5.54 -6.51 12.70
C ARG A 116 7.05 -6.30 12.77
N VAL A 117 7.63 -5.77 11.71
CA VAL A 117 9.04 -5.32 11.68
C VAL A 117 9.05 -3.82 11.38
N VAL A 118 9.89 -3.08 12.10
CA VAL A 118 10.18 -1.68 11.79
C VAL A 118 11.49 -1.66 11.01
N HIS A 119 11.41 -1.29 9.72
CA HIS A 119 12.54 -1.28 8.80
C HIS A 119 13.34 0.03 8.84
N ARG A 120 12.65 1.14 9.10
CA ARG A 120 13.20 2.50 9.23
C ARG A 120 12.25 3.36 10.05
N LEU A 121 12.71 4.53 10.48
CA LEU A 121 11.84 5.59 10.97
C LEU A 121 11.60 6.61 9.85
N HIS A 122 10.38 7.14 9.74
CA HIS A 122 10.09 8.18 8.74
C HIS A 122 10.94 9.45 8.92
N THR A 123 11.46 9.67 10.12
CA THR A 123 12.39 10.76 10.44
C THR A 123 13.80 10.56 9.88
N ASP A 124 14.14 9.37 9.40
CA ASP A 124 15.48 9.03 8.88
C ASP A 124 15.63 9.45 7.40
N VAL A 125 15.53 10.76 7.13
CA VAL A 125 15.44 11.33 5.76
C VAL A 125 16.73 11.28 4.92
N ARG A 126 17.78 10.58 5.38
CA ARG A 126 19.10 10.48 4.71
C ARG A 126 19.65 9.05 4.65
N ASP A 127 18.78 8.06 4.79
CA ASP A 127 19.14 6.64 4.73
C ASP A 127 19.21 6.07 3.30
N GLY A 128 19.00 6.91 2.28
CA GLY A 128 19.01 6.52 0.87
C GLY A 128 17.68 5.92 0.39
N PHE A 129 16.65 5.85 1.23
CA PHE A 129 15.36 5.27 0.84
C PHE A 129 14.66 6.07 -0.28
N ASP A 130 14.70 7.41 -0.20
CA ASP A 130 14.12 8.27 -1.23
C ASP A 130 14.85 8.18 -2.57
N ASP A 131 16.18 7.99 -2.55
CA ASP A 131 16.96 7.78 -3.77
C ASP A 131 16.60 6.44 -4.39
N HIS A 132 16.45 5.39 -3.57
CA HIS A 132 15.97 4.09 -4.03
C HIS A 132 14.58 4.17 -4.68
N LEU A 133 13.66 4.97 -4.13
CA LEU A 133 12.35 5.17 -4.75
C LEU A 133 12.44 5.84 -6.13
N ARG A 134 13.33 6.82 -6.30
CA ARG A 134 13.57 7.49 -7.60
C ARG A 134 14.21 6.57 -8.64
N ASP A 135 15.04 5.61 -8.22
CA ASP A 135 15.68 4.68 -9.16
C ASP A 135 14.73 3.58 -9.69
N ARG A 136 13.50 3.50 -9.17
CA ARG A 136 12.49 2.49 -9.56
C ARG A 136 11.53 2.96 -10.67
N HIS A 137 11.80 4.10 -11.30
CA HIS A 137 10.99 4.67 -12.39
C HIS A 137 11.20 3.98 -13.75
#